data_AF-A0ABD6EPS0-F1
#
_entry.id   AF-A0ABD6EPS0-F1
#
_cell.length_a   1.000
_cell.length_b   1.000
_cell.length_c   1.000
_cell.angle_alpha   90.00
_cell.angle_beta   90.00
_cell.angle_gamma   90.00
#
_symmetry.space_group_name_H-M   'P 1'
#
loop_
_entity.id
_entity.type
_entity.pdbx_description
1 polymer ?
#
loop_
_entity_poly.entity_id
_entity_poly.type
_entity_poly.pdbx_seq_one_letter_code
_entity_poly.pdbx_strand_id
1 'polypeptide(L)'
;MLTRRKSSISGQQSSLPAVANSTKGRESVALLAEMLSLDSNAVKQRPSEIIQNSVFDGILKFAFLVSMVSVCLHTPHTFSFFPPLHYIVFTADSLVTILLFVEASIKIATNGLIVGERSYLRDRWCQFDFFLLILHISSVGLHAFELFTIWFPHFGIKYRNWYCVIRSPRPFIMVRFIRSVVRFKLPKNRIQQIIKRSSQQIQNVTIFFMFFMAFYAIMGVQLFGRMDYHCVLPGTDPSNVTIADLAIPDTMCSLEGGGGYECPPNMECMKLDMSAHTEGFYGMFNDFGG
;
A
#
# COMPACT_ATOMS: atom_id res chain seq x y z
N MET A 1 27.34 -49.26 -63.66
CA MET A 1 28.79 -48.95 -63.75
C MET A 1 29.18 -48.14 -62.52
N LEU A 2 29.91 -48.77 -61.61
CA LEU A 2 31.31 -48.40 -61.26
C LEU A 2 31.40 -47.06 -60.51
N THR A 3 31.35 -47.09 -59.17
CA THR A 3 32.51 -47.02 -58.24
C THR A 3 33.08 -45.60 -58.04
N ARG A 4 33.30 -45.19 -56.78
CA ARG A 4 34.64 -45.17 -56.12
C ARG A 4 34.81 -44.05 -55.05
N ARG A 5 35.08 -44.49 -53.80
CA ARG A 5 35.97 -43.95 -52.71
C ARG A 5 35.89 -42.47 -52.28
N LYS A 6 35.72 -42.18 -50.96
CA LYS A 6 36.77 -41.97 -49.90
C LYS A 6 37.75 -40.83 -50.29
N SER A 7 38.09 -39.82 -49.48
CA SER A 7 38.32 -39.74 -48.03
C SER A 7 38.92 -38.37 -47.63
N SER A 8 38.66 -37.94 -46.38
CA SER A 8 39.61 -37.38 -45.38
C SER A 8 40.30 -36.00 -45.55
N ILE A 9 39.92 -35.08 -44.64
CA ILE A 9 40.72 -34.31 -43.66
C ILE A 9 42.00 -33.57 -44.11
N SER A 10 42.01 -32.22 -43.99
CA SER A 10 42.77 -31.42 -42.98
C SER A 10 43.24 -30.05 -43.49
N GLY A 11 43.21 -29.02 -42.62
CA GLY A 11 44.36 -28.11 -42.49
C GLY A 11 44.24 -26.65 -42.95
N GLN A 12 43.99 -25.77 -41.97
CA GLN A 12 44.63 -24.46 -41.73
C GLN A 12 44.48 -23.23 -42.68
N GLN A 13 43.73 -22.25 -42.13
CA GLN A 13 44.20 -20.96 -41.60
C GLN A 13 44.39 -19.71 -42.51
N SER A 14 43.75 -18.63 -42.04
CA SER A 14 44.02 -17.19 -42.20
C SER A 14 43.44 -16.40 -43.39
N SER A 15 42.42 -15.58 -43.10
CA SER A 15 42.44 -14.12 -43.37
C SER A 15 41.13 -13.45 -42.89
N LEU A 16 41.28 -12.42 -42.06
CA LEU A 16 40.29 -11.37 -41.78
C LEU A 16 40.47 -10.25 -42.85
N PRO A 17 39.45 -9.45 -43.21
CA PRO A 17 38.95 -8.40 -42.31
C PRO A 17 37.44 -8.07 -42.34
N ALA A 18 36.99 -7.56 -41.19
CA ALA A 18 36.04 -6.47 -40.95
C ALA A 18 34.73 -6.34 -41.78
N VAL A 19 33.57 -6.47 -41.11
CA VAL A 19 32.51 -5.43 -41.07
C VAL A 19 31.78 -5.53 -39.72
N ALA A 20 31.59 -4.37 -39.10
CA ALA A 20 31.11 -4.18 -37.74
C ALA A 20 29.56 -4.19 -37.61
N ASN A 21 29.13 -4.41 -36.36
CA ASN A 21 27.99 -3.78 -35.70
C ASN A 21 26.57 -4.08 -36.23
N SER A 22 26.04 -5.28 -35.96
CA SER A 22 24.57 -5.45 -35.79
C SER A 22 24.12 -6.74 -35.06
N THR A 23 24.91 -7.29 -34.14
CA THR A 23 24.57 -8.57 -33.47
C THR A 23 24.58 -8.52 -31.95
N LYS A 24 25.30 -7.57 -31.34
CA LYS A 24 25.51 -7.51 -29.88
C LYS A 24 24.22 -7.25 -29.07
N GLY A 25 23.25 -6.54 -29.64
CA GLY A 25 21.98 -6.23 -28.97
C GLY A 25 21.00 -7.41 -28.90
N ARG A 26 20.97 -8.28 -29.92
CA ARG A 26 20.09 -9.46 -29.96
C ARG A 26 20.62 -10.60 -29.11
N GLU A 27 21.95 -10.77 -29.05
CA GLU A 27 22.60 -11.76 -28.16
C GLU A 27 22.39 -11.41 -26.69
N SER A 28 22.42 -10.12 -26.34
CA SER A 28 22.17 -9.66 -24.96
C SER A 28 20.74 -9.96 -24.50
N VAL A 29 19.74 -9.79 -25.38
CA VAL A 29 18.33 -10.08 -25.05
C VAL A 29 18.06 -11.58 -25.07
N ALA A 30 18.71 -12.34 -25.95
CA ALA A 30 18.65 -13.81 -25.95
C ALA A 30 19.28 -14.40 -24.68
N LEU A 31 20.47 -13.92 -24.27
CA LEU A 31 21.10 -14.32 -23.01
C LEU A 31 20.30 -13.90 -21.78
N LEU A 32 19.67 -12.72 -21.80
CA LEU A 32 18.75 -12.32 -20.74
C LEU A 32 17.47 -13.17 -20.72
N ALA A 33 16.94 -13.56 -21.88
CA ALA A 33 15.79 -14.47 -21.98
C ALA A 33 16.15 -15.88 -21.52
N GLU A 34 17.36 -16.35 -21.82
CA GLU A 34 17.89 -17.64 -21.41
C GLU A 34 18.18 -17.66 -19.90
N MET A 35 18.80 -16.61 -19.35
CA MET A 35 18.94 -16.38 -17.90
C MET A 35 17.59 -16.31 -17.17
N LEU A 36 16.62 -15.59 -17.75
CA LEU A 36 15.24 -15.54 -17.22
C LEU A 36 14.48 -16.87 -17.36
N SER A 37 14.91 -17.75 -18.27
CA SER A 37 14.33 -19.10 -18.44
C SER A 37 14.96 -20.13 -17.51
N LEU A 38 16.26 -19.99 -17.22
CA LEU A 38 16.99 -20.83 -16.27
C LEU A 38 16.55 -20.55 -14.83
N ASP A 39 16.23 -19.30 -14.48
CA ASP A 39 15.64 -18.95 -13.18
C ASP A 39 14.18 -19.41 -13.03
N SER A 40 13.50 -19.74 -14.14
CA SER A 40 12.15 -20.29 -14.10
C SER A 40 12.11 -21.81 -13.90
N ASN A 41 13.22 -22.52 -14.18
CA ASN A 41 13.32 -23.98 -14.13
C ASN A 41 14.31 -24.52 -13.07
N ALA A 42 15.19 -23.69 -12.54
CA ALA A 42 15.94 -24.02 -11.33
C ALA A 42 15.10 -23.65 -10.10
N VAL A 43 14.94 -24.59 -9.17
CA VAL A 43 14.30 -24.41 -7.85
C VAL A 43 12.77 -24.56 -7.80
N LYS A 44 12.28 -25.71 -8.28
CA LYS A 44 11.03 -26.29 -7.78
C LYS A 44 11.22 -26.58 -6.27
N GLN A 45 10.51 -25.83 -5.43
CA GLN A 45 10.32 -26.17 -4.00
C GLN A 45 9.86 -27.63 -3.93
N ARG A 46 10.41 -28.43 -3.01
CA ARG A 46 9.82 -29.73 -2.66
C ARG A 46 8.88 -29.42 -1.49
N PRO A 47 7.61 -29.02 -1.73
CA PRO A 47 6.68 -28.87 -0.62
C PRO A 47 6.62 -30.20 0.11
N SER A 48 6.55 -30.18 1.43
CA SER A 48 6.15 -31.38 2.16
C SER A 48 4.80 -31.85 1.61
N GLU A 49 4.60 -33.16 1.50
CA GLU A 49 3.34 -33.74 1.01
C GLU A 49 2.12 -33.21 1.80
N ILE A 50 2.35 -32.84 3.07
CA ILE A 50 1.39 -32.20 3.98
C ILE A 50 0.92 -30.83 3.45
N ILE A 51 1.82 -29.97 2.97
CA ILE A 51 1.48 -28.63 2.45
C ILE A 51 0.77 -28.73 1.09
N GLN A 52 1.04 -29.78 0.32
CA GLN A 52 0.43 -29.98 -1.00
C GLN A 52 -1.02 -30.51 -0.92
N ASN A 53 -1.49 -30.86 0.28
CA ASN A 53 -2.86 -31.31 0.46
C ASN A 53 -3.87 -30.18 0.12
N SER A 54 -4.75 -30.45 -0.84
CA SER A 54 -5.83 -29.54 -1.25
C SER A 54 -6.74 -29.12 -0.09
N VAL A 55 -6.93 -29.99 0.91
CA VAL A 55 -7.71 -29.71 2.12
C VAL A 55 -7.02 -28.65 2.98
N PHE A 56 -5.70 -28.75 3.16
CA PHE A 56 -4.93 -27.81 3.96
C PHE A 56 -4.91 -26.41 3.33
N ASP A 57 -4.72 -26.34 2.01
CA ASP A 57 -4.82 -25.07 1.25
C ASP A 57 -6.23 -24.46 1.34
N GLY A 58 -7.27 -25.29 1.31
CA GLY A 58 -8.66 -24.87 1.54
C GLY A 58 -8.90 -24.27 2.94
N ILE A 59 -8.40 -24.94 3.99
CA ILE A 59 -8.49 -24.47 5.38
C ILE A 59 -7.77 -23.14 5.56
N LEU A 60 -6.58 -22.98 4.98
CA LEU A 60 -5.83 -21.72 5.05
C LEU A 60 -6.57 -20.58 4.36
N LYS A 61 -7.14 -20.82 3.17
CA LYS A 61 -7.97 -19.81 2.47
C LYS A 61 -9.18 -19.40 3.30
N PHE A 62 -9.87 -20.35 3.91
CA PHE A 62 -10.98 -20.08 4.81
C PHE A 62 -10.52 -19.27 6.04
N ALA A 63 -9.38 -19.60 6.63
CA ALA A 63 -8.81 -18.84 7.74
C ALA A 63 -8.50 -17.37 7.35
N PHE A 64 -8.01 -17.12 6.13
CA PHE A 64 -7.78 -15.75 5.65
C PHE A 64 -9.11 -14.98 5.49
N LEU A 65 -10.16 -15.64 5.02
CA LEU A 65 -11.51 -15.05 4.94
C LEU A 65 -12.07 -14.72 6.33
N VAL A 66 -11.93 -15.64 7.29
CA VAL A 66 -12.33 -15.39 8.68
C VAL A 66 -11.54 -14.23 9.28
N SER A 67 -10.24 -14.13 9.01
CA SER A 67 -9.43 -12.99 9.45
C SER A 67 -9.94 -11.67 8.89
N MET A 68 -10.38 -11.63 7.63
CA MET A 68 -10.97 -10.42 7.03
C MET A 68 -12.24 -9.98 7.70
N VAL A 69 -13.16 -10.92 7.91
CA VAL A 69 -14.43 -10.63 8.58
C VAL A 69 -14.16 -10.14 9.99
N SER A 70 -13.23 -10.76 10.70
CA SER A 70 -12.84 -10.35 12.05
C SER A 70 -12.26 -8.92 12.09
N VAL A 71 -11.39 -8.55 11.15
CA VAL A 71 -10.88 -7.17 11.01
C VAL A 71 -12.02 -6.16 10.86
N CYS A 72 -13.02 -6.47 10.02
CA CYS A 72 -14.17 -5.58 9.82
C CYS A 72 -15.04 -5.43 11.07
N LEU A 73 -15.15 -6.50 11.88
CA LEU A 73 -15.94 -6.50 13.11
C LEU A 73 -15.20 -5.84 14.30
N HIS A 74 -13.89 -5.66 14.19
CA HIS A 74 -13.04 -5.14 15.26
C HIS A 74 -13.08 -3.59 15.34
N THR A 75 -14.22 -3.04 15.77
CA THR A 75 -14.42 -1.59 15.99
C THR A 75 -14.91 -1.34 17.42
N PRO A 76 -14.36 -0.34 18.16
CA PRO A 76 -14.73 -0.09 19.55
C PRO A 76 -16.22 0.27 19.74
N HIS A 77 -16.81 0.95 18.76
CA HIS A 77 -18.25 1.26 18.75
C HIS A 77 -19.09 -0.03 18.65
N THR A 78 -18.67 -0.99 17.82
CA THR A 78 -19.35 -2.29 17.67
C THR A 78 -19.26 -3.12 18.96
N PHE A 79 -18.12 -3.11 19.65
CA PHE A 79 -17.97 -3.78 20.94
C PHE A 79 -18.84 -3.19 22.05
N SER A 80 -19.08 -1.87 22.01
CA SER A 80 -19.99 -1.20 22.95
C SER A 80 -21.44 -1.63 22.74
N PHE A 81 -21.84 -1.91 21.49
CA PHE A 81 -23.18 -2.40 21.17
C PHE A 81 -23.38 -3.89 21.45
N PHE A 82 -22.37 -4.73 21.18
CA PHE A 82 -22.43 -6.18 21.39
C PHE A 82 -21.20 -6.72 22.15
N PRO A 83 -21.22 -6.71 23.50
CA PRO A 83 -20.10 -7.19 24.33
C PRO A 83 -19.59 -8.62 24.06
N PRO A 84 -20.44 -9.64 23.78
CA PRO A 84 -19.92 -10.99 23.52
C PRO A 84 -19.11 -11.09 22.22
N LEU A 85 -19.23 -10.12 21.30
CA LEU A 85 -18.42 -10.05 20.08
C LEU A 85 -16.92 -10.03 20.39
N HIS A 86 -16.55 -9.42 21.52
CA HIS A 86 -15.16 -9.27 21.92
C HIS A 86 -14.45 -10.62 22.08
N TYR A 87 -15.13 -11.59 22.71
CA TYR A 87 -14.60 -12.95 22.86
C TYR A 87 -14.63 -13.74 21.56
N ILE A 88 -15.69 -13.59 20.75
CA ILE A 88 -15.82 -14.27 19.45
C ILE A 88 -14.68 -13.86 18.51
N VAL A 89 -14.42 -12.57 18.40
CA VAL A 89 -13.33 -11.99 17.61
C VAL A 89 -11.98 -12.47 18.13
N PHE A 90 -11.76 -12.43 19.44
CA PHE A 90 -10.52 -12.94 20.04
C PHE A 90 -10.28 -14.42 19.74
N THR A 91 -11.31 -15.27 19.86
CA THR A 91 -11.22 -16.70 19.55
C THR A 91 -10.95 -16.94 18.06
N ALA A 92 -11.65 -16.25 17.17
CA ALA A 92 -11.43 -16.34 15.73
C ALA A 92 -9.99 -15.95 15.35
N ASP A 93 -9.48 -14.87 15.93
CA ASP A 93 -8.14 -14.34 15.65
C ASP A 93 -7.05 -15.25 16.19
N SER A 94 -7.27 -15.81 17.37
CA SER A 94 -6.38 -16.81 17.97
C SER A 94 -6.31 -18.06 17.09
N LEU A 95 -7.44 -18.56 16.62
CA LEU A 95 -7.51 -19.74 15.74
C LEU A 95 -6.77 -19.50 14.41
N VAL A 96 -7.00 -18.36 13.76
CA VAL A 96 -6.29 -17.98 12.53
C VAL A 96 -4.79 -17.88 12.79
N THR A 97 -4.38 -17.25 13.88
CA THR A 97 -2.97 -17.07 14.23
C THR A 97 -2.26 -18.39 14.47
N ILE A 98 -2.93 -19.35 15.13
CA ILE A 98 -2.41 -20.71 15.34
C ILE A 98 -2.22 -21.42 13.99
N LEU A 99 -3.19 -21.33 13.07
CA LEU A 99 -3.07 -21.93 11.74
C LEU A 99 -1.90 -21.34 10.93
N LEU A 100 -1.73 -20.01 10.98
CA LEU A 100 -0.60 -19.31 10.36
C LEU A 100 0.74 -19.73 10.98
N PHE A 101 0.78 -19.89 12.30
CA PHE A 101 1.96 -20.33 13.02
C PHE A 101 2.36 -21.75 12.62
N VAL A 102 1.41 -22.70 12.62
CA VAL A 102 1.64 -24.09 12.23
C VAL A 102 2.17 -24.17 10.80
N GLU A 103 1.57 -23.44 9.87
CA GLU A 103 2.05 -23.41 8.48
C GLU A 103 3.47 -22.86 8.37
N ALA A 104 3.79 -21.77 9.07
CA ALA A 104 5.15 -21.22 9.11
C ALA A 104 6.15 -22.21 9.73
N SER A 105 5.78 -22.88 10.82
CA SER A 105 6.62 -23.89 11.46
C SER A 105 6.93 -25.06 10.51
N ILE A 106 5.94 -25.56 9.77
CA ILE A 106 6.15 -26.62 8.78
C ILE A 106 7.08 -26.13 7.68
N LYS A 107 6.86 -24.93 7.13
CA LYS A 107 7.72 -24.36 6.07
C LYS A 107 9.17 -24.16 6.53
N ILE A 108 9.37 -23.72 7.77
CA ILE A 108 10.71 -23.54 8.36
C ILE A 108 11.38 -24.89 8.57
N ALA A 109 10.64 -25.89 9.06
CA ALA A 109 11.17 -27.24 9.28
C ALA A 109 11.57 -27.94 7.97
N THR A 110 10.84 -27.73 6.87
CA THR A 110 11.14 -28.35 5.58
C THR A 110 12.25 -27.66 4.81
N ASN A 111 12.31 -26.32 4.86
CA ASN A 111 13.20 -25.52 4.02
C ASN A 111 14.48 -25.08 4.73
N GLY A 112 14.55 -25.24 6.05
CA GLY A 112 15.60 -24.67 6.89
C GLY A 112 15.43 -23.16 7.10
N LEU A 113 15.89 -22.65 8.25
CA LEU A 113 15.70 -21.25 8.64
C LEU A 113 16.66 -20.30 7.88
N ILE A 114 17.97 -20.56 7.94
CA ILE A 114 19.03 -19.67 7.43
C ILE A 114 20.03 -20.41 6.53
N VAL A 115 20.44 -21.62 6.91
CA VAL A 115 21.48 -22.38 6.21
C VAL A 115 20.88 -23.21 5.07
N GLY A 116 21.16 -22.79 3.83
CA GLY A 116 20.70 -23.45 2.61
C GLY A 116 20.54 -22.48 1.44
N GLU A 117 20.72 -22.96 0.21
CA GLU A 117 20.45 -22.14 -1.00
C GLU A 117 18.96 -21.77 -1.14
N ARG A 118 18.08 -22.47 -0.41
CA ARG A 118 16.61 -22.35 -0.47
C ARG A 118 15.97 -22.06 0.90
N SER A 119 16.70 -21.40 1.79
CA SER A 119 16.24 -21.09 3.15
C SER A 119 14.96 -20.24 3.17
N TYR A 120 14.12 -20.46 4.19
CA TYR A 120 12.85 -19.76 4.39
C TYR A 120 13.00 -18.23 4.33
N LEU A 121 14.06 -17.68 4.92
CA LEU A 121 14.29 -16.23 4.95
C LEU A 121 14.83 -15.65 3.64
N ARG A 122 15.15 -16.43 2.61
CA ARG A 122 15.69 -15.91 1.33
C ARG A 122 14.58 -15.62 0.31
N ASP A 123 13.44 -16.29 0.41
CA ASP A 123 12.26 -16.02 -0.43
C ASP A 123 11.47 -14.82 0.11
N ARG A 124 11.29 -13.79 -0.73
CA ARG A 124 10.54 -12.57 -0.38
C ARG A 124 9.10 -12.86 0.04
N TRP A 125 8.48 -13.89 -0.51
CA TRP A 125 7.12 -14.27 -0.12
C TRP A 125 7.08 -14.93 1.25
N CYS A 126 8.08 -15.75 1.58
CA CYS A 126 8.21 -16.34 2.91
C CYS A 126 8.58 -15.29 3.97
N GLN A 127 9.39 -14.29 3.62
CA GLN A 127 9.64 -13.12 4.48
C GLN A 127 8.35 -12.34 4.77
N PHE A 128 7.53 -12.08 3.75
CA PHE A 128 6.23 -11.42 3.91
C PHE A 128 5.27 -12.24 4.77
N ASP A 129 5.17 -13.55 4.53
CA ASP A 129 4.32 -14.45 5.33
C ASP A 129 4.77 -14.49 6.80
N PHE A 130 6.07 -14.44 7.07
CA PHE A 130 6.63 -14.36 8.43
C PHE A 130 6.35 -13.02 9.12
N PHE A 131 6.52 -11.91 8.40
CA PHE A 131 6.16 -10.59 8.90
C PHE A 131 4.66 -10.51 9.26
N LEU A 132 3.79 -11.04 8.39
CA LEU A 132 2.36 -11.13 8.68
C LEU A 132 2.05 -11.98 9.92
N LEU A 133 2.77 -13.08 10.14
CA LEU A 133 2.62 -13.90 11.34
C LEU A 133 2.97 -13.10 12.61
N ILE A 134 4.07 -12.35 12.60
CA ILE A 134 4.46 -11.49 13.73
C ILE A 134 3.36 -10.45 14.02
N LEU A 135 2.78 -9.84 13.00
CA LEU A 135 1.68 -8.88 13.15
C LEU A 135 0.41 -9.52 13.73
N HIS A 136 0.10 -10.76 13.36
CA HIS A 136 -1.05 -11.47 13.93
C HIS A 136 -0.80 -11.83 15.40
N ILE A 137 0.41 -12.31 15.73
CA ILE A 137 0.80 -12.60 17.11
C ILE A 137 0.75 -11.32 17.97
N SER A 138 1.26 -10.20 17.48
CA SER A 138 1.21 -8.94 18.23
C SER A 138 -0.21 -8.41 18.38
N SER A 139 -1.07 -8.55 17.36
CA SER A 139 -2.48 -8.19 17.42
C SER A 139 -3.25 -9.02 18.46
N VAL A 140 -3.08 -10.36 18.44
CA VAL A 140 -3.73 -11.26 19.41
C VAL A 140 -3.16 -11.02 20.81
N GLY A 141 -1.85 -10.81 20.94
CA GLY A 141 -1.21 -10.46 22.22
C GLY A 141 -1.74 -9.15 22.80
N LEU A 142 -1.98 -8.14 21.96
CA LEU A 142 -2.58 -6.88 22.39
C LEU A 142 -4.04 -7.06 22.81
N HIS A 143 -4.81 -7.89 22.10
CA HIS A 143 -6.19 -8.19 22.46
C HIS A 143 -6.29 -9.00 23.76
N ALA A 144 -5.38 -9.95 23.96
CA ALA A 144 -5.25 -10.67 25.23
C ALA A 144 -4.87 -9.73 26.37
N PHE A 145 -3.98 -8.76 26.12
CA PHE A 145 -3.62 -7.73 27.08
C PHE A 145 -4.79 -6.83 27.45
N GLU A 146 -5.60 -6.41 26.47
CA GLU A 146 -6.84 -5.66 26.68
C GLU A 146 -7.87 -6.45 27.50
N LEU A 147 -8.05 -7.74 27.22
CA LEU A 147 -8.88 -8.63 28.05
C LEU A 147 -8.33 -8.80 29.46
N PHE A 148 -7.01 -8.91 29.61
CA PHE A 148 -6.34 -9.09 30.89
C PHE A 148 -6.51 -7.89 31.81
N THR A 149 -6.41 -6.67 31.29
CA THR A 149 -6.64 -5.45 32.08
C THR A 149 -8.09 -5.30 32.54
N ILE A 150 -9.06 -5.84 31.77
CA ILE A 150 -10.47 -5.89 32.15
C ILE A 150 -10.70 -6.94 33.26
N TRP A 151 -10.11 -8.13 33.13
CA TRP A 151 -10.30 -9.23 34.08
C TRP A 151 -9.55 -9.04 35.41
N PHE A 152 -8.37 -8.43 35.36
CA PHE A 152 -7.53 -8.23 36.56
C PHE A 152 -7.19 -6.75 36.78
N PRO A 153 -8.18 -5.94 37.20
CA PRO A 153 -7.97 -4.50 37.44
C PRO A 153 -6.99 -4.22 38.58
N HIS A 154 -6.75 -5.19 39.47
CA HIS A 154 -5.85 -5.07 40.61
C HIS A 154 -4.36 -4.90 40.25
N PHE A 155 -3.91 -5.31 39.06
CA PHE A 155 -2.51 -5.15 38.65
C PHE A 155 -2.13 -3.72 38.24
N GLY A 156 -3.10 -2.78 38.17
CA GLY A 156 -2.83 -1.37 37.88
C GLY A 156 -2.32 -1.08 36.46
N ILE A 157 -2.36 -2.07 35.57
CA ILE A 157 -1.91 -1.94 34.17
C ILE A 157 -3.02 -1.29 33.34
N LYS A 158 -2.72 -0.16 32.69
CA LYS A 158 -3.69 0.60 31.87
C LYS A 158 -3.47 0.36 30.38
N TYR A 159 -4.53 -0.03 29.68
CA TYR A 159 -4.55 -0.07 28.22
C TYR A 159 -4.61 1.35 27.65
N ARG A 160 -3.73 1.68 26.68
CA ARG A 160 -3.75 2.98 25.97
C ARG A 160 -4.31 2.78 24.56
N ASN A 161 -5.22 3.67 24.15
CA ASN A 161 -5.89 3.58 22.86
C ASN A 161 -4.94 3.61 21.65
N TRP A 162 -3.79 4.30 21.75
CA TRP A 162 -2.78 4.32 20.68
C TRP A 162 -2.23 2.93 20.33
N TYR A 163 -2.27 1.95 21.24
CA TYR A 163 -1.82 0.59 20.93
C TYR A 163 -2.63 -0.08 19.81
N CYS A 164 -3.86 0.39 19.55
CA CYS A 164 -4.66 -0.05 18.41
C CYS A 164 -3.92 0.10 17.06
N VAL A 165 -2.93 1.00 16.93
CA VAL A 165 -2.13 1.16 15.70
C VAL A 165 -1.41 -0.13 15.31
N ILE A 166 -1.03 -0.99 16.26
CA ILE A 166 -0.40 -2.30 16.00
C ILE A 166 -1.32 -3.21 15.17
N ARG A 167 -2.64 -2.98 15.20
CA ARG A 167 -3.65 -3.73 14.43
C ARG A 167 -3.82 -3.21 12.99
N SER A 168 -3.36 -2.00 12.68
CA SER A 168 -3.46 -1.36 11.35
C SER A 168 -2.95 -2.20 10.18
N PRO A 169 -1.82 -2.93 10.26
CA PRO A 169 -1.31 -3.72 9.14
C PRO A 169 -2.01 -5.09 8.98
N ARG A 170 -2.93 -5.46 9.85
CA ARG A 170 -3.63 -6.75 9.77
C ARG A 170 -4.38 -7.01 8.43
N PRO A 171 -5.01 -6.01 7.77
CA PRO A 171 -5.63 -6.18 6.46
C PRO A 171 -4.67 -6.65 5.35
N PHE A 172 -3.34 -6.59 5.55
CA PHE A 172 -2.38 -7.12 4.57
C PHE A 172 -2.51 -8.64 4.36
N ILE A 173 -3.20 -9.38 5.23
CA ILE A 173 -3.60 -10.77 4.96
C ILE A 173 -4.42 -10.91 3.67
N MET A 174 -5.02 -9.83 3.16
CA MET A 174 -5.73 -9.77 1.86
C MET A 174 -4.82 -10.14 0.72
N VAL A 175 -3.60 -9.61 0.72
CA VAL A 175 -2.61 -9.85 -0.33
C VAL A 175 -2.30 -11.34 -0.41
N ARG A 176 -2.23 -12.00 0.74
CA ARG A 176 -2.01 -13.44 0.83
C ARG A 176 -3.23 -14.25 0.35
N PHE A 177 -4.44 -13.83 0.70
CA PHE A 177 -5.67 -14.43 0.18
C PHE A 177 -5.77 -14.32 -1.34
N ILE A 178 -5.59 -13.11 -1.90
CA ILE A 178 -5.60 -12.84 -3.33
C ILE A 178 -4.53 -13.69 -4.04
N ARG A 179 -3.31 -13.76 -3.50
CA ARG A 179 -2.24 -14.60 -4.05
C ARG A 179 -2.61 -16.09 -4.09
N SER A 180 -3.30 -16.58 -3.06
CA SER A 180 -3.71 -17.99 -2.97
C SER A 180 -4.83 -18.35 -3.96
N VAL A 181 -5.76 -17.41 -4.18
CA VAL A 181 -6.92 -17.58 -5.08
C VAL A 181 -6.57 -17.30 -6.54
N VAL A 182 -5.82 -16.23 -6.81
CA VAL A 182 -5.52 -15.77 -8.17
C VAL A 182 -4.31 -16.52 -8.73
N ARG A 183 -4.58 -17.54 -9.55
CA ARG A 183 -3.56 -18.25 -10.33
C ARG A 183 -3.47 -17.66 -11.73
N PHE A 184 -2.50 -16.76 -11.94
CA PHE A 184 -2.24 -16.22 -13.27
C PHE A 184 -1.75 -17.33 -14.22
N LYS A 185 -2.43 -17.47 -15.37
CA LYS A 185 -2.03 -18.41 -16.44
C LYS A 185 -0.86 -17.89 -17.29
N LEU A 186 -0.40 -16.66 -17.05
CA LEU A 186 0.62 -15.98 -17.85
C LEU A 186 2.02 -16.21 -17.26
N PRO A 187 3.07 -16.35 -18.10
CA PRO A 187 4.46 -16.41 -17.64
C PRO A 187 4.84 -15.14 -16.87
N LYS A 188 5.56 -15.28 -15.74
CA LYS A 188 5.98 -14.16 -14.88
C LYS A 188 6.71 -13.06 -15.67
N ASN A 189 7.55 -13.43 -16.64
CA ASN A 189 8.31 -12.50 -17.48
C ASN A 189 7.40 -11.60 -18.32
N ARG A 190 6.27 -12.14 -18.81
CA ARG A 190 5.29 -11.36 -19.59
C ARG A 190 4.55 -10.36 -18.69
N ILE A 191 4.19 -10.77 -17.48
CA ILE A 191 3.55 -9.89 -16.50
C ILE A 191 4.50 -8.75 -16.13
N GLN A 192 5.77 -9.04 -15.84
CA GLN A 192 6.78 -8.03 -15.53
C GLN A 192 6.99 -7.04 -16.68
N GLN A 193 7.00 -7.51 -17.93
CA GLN A 193 7.11 -6.65 -19.11
C GLN A 193 5.89 -5.72 -19.25
N ILE A 194 4.67 -6.25 -19.03
CA ILE A 194 3.44 -5.46 -19.08
C ILE A 194 3.46 -4.39 -18.00
N ILE A 195 3.74 -4.76 -16.75
CA ILE A 195 3.80 -3.83 -15.61
C ILE A 195 4.88 -2.77 -15.85
N LYS A 196 6.06 -3.15 -16.34
CA LYS A 196 7.14 -2.20 -16.62
C LYS A 196 6.73 -1.19 -17.70
N ARG A 197 6.11 -1.66 -18.78
CA ARG A 197 5.64 -0.79 -19.86
C ARG A 197 4.54 0.16 -19.39
N SER A 198 3.54 -0.34 -18.68
CA SER A 198 2.44 0.49 -18.17
C SER A 198 2.92 1.48 -17.12
N SER A 199 3.80 1.04 -16.21
CA SER A 199 4.39 1.91 -15.18
C SER A 199 5.16 3.07 -15.78
N GLN A 200 5.95 2.85 -16.84
CA GLN A 200 6.68 3.93 -17.50
C GLN A 200 5.73 4.95 -18.15
N GLN A 201 4.67 4.47 -18.79
CA GLN A 201 3.67 5.36 -19.39
C GLN A 201 2.96 6.21 -18.33
N ILE A 202 2.52 5.58 -17.24
CA ILE A 202 1.85 6.26 -16.12
C ILE A 202 2.82 7.27 -15.47
N GLN A 203 4.09 6.90 -15.27
CA GLN A 203 5.10 7.79 -14.71
C GLN A 203 5.24 9.07 -15.54
N ASN A 204 5.34 8.95 -16.87
CA ASN A 204 5.48 10.12 -17.75
C ASN A 204 4.26 11.04 -17.66
N VAL A 205 3.05 10.48 -17.66
CA VAL A 205 1.80 11.25 -17.52
C VAL A 205 1.71 11.90 -16.14
N THR A 206 2.10 11.18 -15.10
CA THR A 206 2.05 11.67 -13.71
C THR A 206 3.02 12.83 -13.51
N ILE A 207 4.25 12.76 -14.03
CA ILE A 207 5.22 13.86 -13.93
C ILE A 207 4.70 15.11 -14.65
N PHE A 208 4.12 14.93 -15.84
CA PHE A 208 3.50 16.02 -16.59
C PHE A 208 2.35 16.65 -15.82
N PHE A 209 1.46 15.83 -15.25
CA PHE A 209 0.35 16.31 -14.42
C PHE A 209 0.83 17.04 -13.16
N MET A 210 1.80 16.49 -12.44
CA MET A 210 2.41 17.12 -11.26
C MET A 210 3.04 18.46 -11.58
N PHE A 211 3.66 18.62 -12.77
CA PHE A 211 4.17 19.91 -13.23
C PHE A 211 3.04 20.95 -13.37
N PHE A 212 1.90 20.61 -13.99
CA PHE A 212 0.77 21.53 -14.09
C PHE A 212 0.13 21.85 -12.75
N MET A 213 -0.03 20.85 -11.87
CA MET A 213 -0.54 21.08 -10.52
C MET A 213 0.35 22.05 -9.75
N ALA A 214 1.68 21.86 -9.80
CA ALA A 214 2.62 22.78 -9.18
C ALA A 214 2.59 24.18 -9.81
N PHE A 215 2.51 24.27 -11.14
CA PHE A 215 2.42 25.54 -11.85
C PHE A 215 1.15 26.31 -11.46
N TYR A 216 -0.01 25.67 -11.48
CA TYR A 216 -1.28 26.30 -11.09
C TYR A 216 -1.35 26.62 -9.60
N ALA A 217 -0.74 25.81 -8.73
CA ALA A 217 -0.63 26.12 -7.31
C ALA A 217 0.19 27.41 -7.08
N ILE A 218 1.35 27.55 -7.73
CA ILE A 218 2.16 28.79 -7.64
C ILE A 218 1.40 29.98 -8.21
N MET A 219 0.76 29.82 -9.37
CA MET A 219 -0.07 30.88 -9.96
C MET A 219 -1.23 31.25 -9.03
N GLY A 220 -1.89 30.29 -8.39
CA GLY A 220 -2.98 30.52 -7.46
C GLY A 220 -2.55 31.32 -6.23
N VAL A 221 -1.41 30.96 -5.62
CA VAL A 221 -0.84 31.70 -4.49
C VAL A 221 -0.47 33.14 -4.87
N GLN A 222 0.09 33.35 -6.07
CA GLN A 222 0.50 34.68 -6.53
C GLN A 222 -0.68 35.56 -6.98
N LEU A 223 -1.75 34.97 -7.52
CA LEU A 223 -2.90 35.73 -8.05
C LEU A 223 -3.95 36.01 -6.99
N PHE A 224 -4.27 35.04 -6.12
CA PHE A 224 -5.39 35.14 -5.20
C PHE A 224 -4.95 35.39 -3.75
N GLY A 225 -3.86 34.75 -3.31
CA GLY A 225 -3.37 34.86 -1.94
C GLY A 225 -4.41 34.46 -0.88
N ARG A 226 -4.37 35.12 0.27
CA ARG A 226 -5.30 34.93 1.39
C ARG A 226 -6.64 35.64 1.14
N MET A 227 -7.74 34.91 1.25
CA MET A 227 -9.12 35.42 1.08
C MET A 227 -9.84 35.46 2.44
N ASP A 228 -9.44 36.42 3.29
CA ASP A 228 -9.91 36.51 4.69
C ASP A 228 -10.98 37.61 4.89
N TYR A 229 -11.42 38.26 3.80
CA TYR A 229 -12.35 39.39 3.84
C TYR A 229 -13.78 38.92 3.62
N HIS A 230 -14.67 39.18 4.58
CA HIS A 230 -16.08 38.80 4.54
C HIS A 230 -17.00 39.99 4.84
N CYS A 231 -18.23 39.92 4.33
CA CYS A 231 -19.27 40.88 4.69
C CYS A 231 -19.86 40.53 6.06
N VAL A 232 -19.80 41.48 6.99
CA VAL A 232 -20.36 41.35 8.33
C VAL A 232 -21.24 42.52 8.71
N LEU A 233 -21.99 42.39 9.81
CA LEU A 233 -22.71 43.50 10.42
C LEU A 233 -21.75 44.56 10.98
N PRO A 234 -22.10 45.86 10.89
CA PRO A 234 -21.27 46.93 11.43
C PRO A 234 -21.14 46.81 12.96
N GLY A 235 -19.92 46.95 13.46
CA GLY A 235 -19.61 46.84 14.90
C GLY A 235 -19.28 45.43 15.40
N THR A 236 -19.04 44.48 14.48
CA THR A 236 -18.59 43.12 14.81
C THR A 236 -17.09 43.11 15.17
N ASP A 237 -16.71 42.37 16.20
CA ASP A 237 -15.31 42.18 16.58
C ASP A 237 -14.63 41.12 15.68
N PRO A 238 -13.45 41.40 15.08
CA PRO A 238 -12.79 40.51 14.10
C PRO A 238 -12.31 39.18 14.69
N SER A 239 -12.10 39.12 16.01
CA SER A 239 -11.59 37.94 16.73
C SER A 239 -12.67 37.12 17.44
N ASN A 240 -13.91 37.61 17.47
CA ASN A 240 -15.03 36.96 18.15
C ASN A 240 -16.31 37.07 17.32
N VAL A 241 -16.23 36.54 16.09
CA VAL A 241 -17.32 36.55 15.12
C VAL A 241 -18.26 35.39 15.36
N THR A 242 -19.57 35.64 15.30
CA THR A 242 -20.59 34.60 15.35
C THR A 242 -21.26 34.42 14.00
N ILE A 243 -21.93 33.27 13.78
CA ILE A 243 -22.65 32.97 12.53
C ILE A 243 -23.74 34.02 12.24
N ALA A 244 -24.28 34.68 13.26
CA ALA A 244 -25.30 35.72 13.11
C ALA A 244 -24.74 37.05 12.56
N ASP A 245 -23.43 37.25 12.64
CA ASP A 245 -22.77 38.47 12.19
C ASP A 245 -22.41 38.42 10.69
N LEU A 246 -22.36 37.23 10.10
CA LEU A 246 -22.07 37.02 8.67
C LEU A 246 -23.30 37.18 7.79
N ALA A 247 -23.07 37.52 6.52
CA ALA A 247 -24.09 37.45 5.48
C ALA A 247 -24.62 36.01 5.27
N ILE A 248 -25.86 35.88 4.78
CA ILE A 248 -26.48 34.58 4.43
C ILE A 248 -26.75 34.56 2.91
N PRO A 249 -26.06 33.70 2.13
CA PRO A 249 -24.90 32.90 2.52
C PRO A 249 -23.68 33.77 2.84
N ASP A 250 -22.68 33.17 3.48
CA ASP A 250 -21.35 33.76 3.62
C ASP A 250 -20.84 34.20 2.24
N THR A 251 -20.41 35.46 2.15
CA THR A 251 -19.79 36.03 0.95
C THR A 251 -18.49 36.74 1.29
N MET A 252 -17.45 36.41 0.53
CA MET A 252 -16.18 37.13 0.52
C MET A 252 -16.35 38.50 -0.15
N CYS A 253 -15.58 39.49 0.30
CA CYS A 253 -15.67 40.87 -0.17
C CYS A 253 -14.32 41.48 -0.50
N SER A 254 -14.35 42.58 -1.24
CA SER A 254 -13.21 43.45 -1.52
C SER A 254 -13.48 44.82 -0.93
N LEU A 255 -12.41 45.50 -0.51
CA LEU A 255 -12.49 46.90 -0.09
C LEU A 255 -12.92 47.77 -1.28
N GLU A 256 -13.58 48.89 -1.00
CA GLU A 256 -14.08 49.81 -2.04
C GLU A 256 -12.97 50.18 -3.03
N GLY A 257 -13.24 50.00 -4.33
CA GLY A 257 -12.27 50.24 -5.40
C GLY A 257 -11.22 49.12 -5.61
N GLY A 258 -11.30 48.01 -4.87
CA GLY A 258 -10.44 46.84 -5.01
C GLY A 258 -10.81 45.88 -6.15
N GLY A 259 -11.92 46.14 -6.86
CA GLY A 259 -12.33 45.41 -8.06
C GLY A 259 -12.98 44.04 -7.81
N GLY A 260 -13.35 43.73 -6.57
CA GLY A 260 -14.13 42.54 -6.20
C GLY A 260 -15.58 42.88 -5.79
N TYR A 261 -16.24 41.95 -5.11
CA TYR A 261 -17.59 42.17 -4.59
C TYR A 261 -17.57 43.17 -3.43
N GLU A 262 -18.33 44.26 -3.56
CA GLU A 262 -18.52 45.24 -2.50
C GLU A 262 -19.77 44.86 -1.68
N CYS A 263 -19.65 44.91 -0.35
CA CYS A 263 -20.76 44.58 0.53
C CYS A 263 -21.94 45.56 0.36
N PRO A 264 -23.18 45.12 0.61
CA PRO A 264 -24.34 46.00 0.58
C PRO A 264 -24.24 47.10 1.66
N PRO A 265 -24.96 48.23 1.54
CA PRO A 265 -24.77 49.42 2.39
C PRO A 265 -25.08 49.21 3.88
N ASN A 266 -25.72 48.09 4.24
CA ASN A 266 -26.03 47.69 5.62
C ASN A 266 -24.99 46.75 6.24
N MET A 267 -23.89 46.46 5.55
CA MET A 267 -22.81 45.57 5.96
C MET A 267 -21.45 46.23 5.71
N GLU A 268 -20.45 45.78 6.45
CA GLU A 268 -19.07 46.24 6.34
C GLU A 268 -18.17 45.10 5.85
N CYS A 269 -17.26 45.41 4.93
CA CYS A 269 -16.24 44.45 4.48
C CYS A 269 -15.07 44.49 5.45
N MET A 270 -14.86 43.43 6.22
CA MET A 270 -13.79 43.37 7.20
C MET A 270 -12.95 42.10 7.06
N LYS A 271 -11.68 42.19 7.46
CA LYS A 271 -10.80 41.04 7.57
C LYS A 271 -11.08 40.29 8.87
N LEU A 272 -11.42 39.01 8.78
CA LEU A 272 -11.62 38.15 9.94
C LEU A 272 -10.28 37.56 10.41
N ASP A 273 -10.10 37.43 11.72
CA ASP A 273 -8.93 36.79 12.34
C ASP A 273 -9.39 35.50 13.03
N MET A 274 -9.70 34.48 12.23
CA MET A 274 -10.17 33.20 12.72
C MET A 274 -9.04 32.16 12.70
N SER A 275 -9.17 31.14 13.56
CA SER A 275 -8.22 30.02 13.50
C SER A 275 -8.45 29.19 12.24
N ALA A 276 -7.37 28.63 11.67
CA ALA A 276 -7.45 27.76 10.48
C ALA A 276 -8.41 26.56 10.62
N HIS A 277 -8.67 26.12 11.85
CA HIS A 277 -9.65 25.06 12.13
C HIS A 277 -11.10 25.54 11.95
N THR A 278 -11.36 26.83 12.15
CA THR A 278 -12.68 27.45 12.03
C THR A 278 -12.97 27.89 10.60
N GLU A 279 -11.96 28.43 9.91
CA GLU A 279 -12.03 28.81 8.48
C GLU A 279 -12.11 27.58 7.55
N GLY A 280 -11.60 26.44 8.02
CA GLY A 280 -11.47 25.24 7.22
C GLY A 280 -10.13 25.21 6.48
N PHE A 281 -9.50 24.03 6.47
CA PHE A 281 -8.18 23.84 5.86
C PHE A 281 -8.20 23.73 4.33
N TYR A 282 -9.38 23.65 3.70
CA TYR A 282 -9.51 23.23 2.30
C TYR A 282 -10.03 24.38 1.42
N GLY A 283 -9.23 24.82 0.45
CA GLY A 283 -9.67 25.68 -0.66
C GLY A 283 -9.14 27.12 -0.68
N MET A 284 -8.17 27.46 0.17
CA MET A 284 -7.51 28.77 0.16
C MET A 284 -6.13 28.70 -0.53
N PHE A 285 -5.68 29.81 -1.11
CA PHE A 285 -4.37 29.91 -1.79
C PHE A 285 -3.30 30.53 -0.87
N ASN A 286 -3.29 30.13 0.40
CA ASN A 286 -2.45 30.72 1.44
C ASN A 286 -0.98 30.31 1.31
N ASP A 287 -0.75 29.08 0.90
CA ASP A 287 0.56 28.46 0.72
C ASP A 287 0.51 27.39 -0.38
N PHE A 288 1.67 26.82 -0.73
CA PHE A 288 1.78 25.88 -1.86
C PHE A 288 1.19 24.49 -1.57
N GLY A 289 1.00 24.14 -0.29
CA GLY A 289 0.63 22.77 0.14
C GLY A 289 -0.73 22.65 0.82
N GLY A 290 -1.42 23.76 1.08
CA GLY A 290 -2.74 23.82 1.70
C GLY A 290 -3.89 23.50 0.77
#